data_AF-A0A831EPB3-F1
#
_entry.id   AF-A0A831EPB3-F1
#
_cell.length_a   1.000
_cell.length_b   1.000
_cell.length_c   1.000
_cell.angle_alpha   90.00
_cell.angle_beta   90.00
_cell.angle_gamma   90.00
#
_symmetry.space_group_name_H-M   'P 1'
#
loop_
_entity.id
_entity.type
_entity.pdbx_description
1 polymer ?
#
loop_
_entity_poly.entity_id
_entity_poly.type
_entity_poly.pdbx_seq_one_letter_code
_entity_poly.pdbx_strand_id
1 'polypeptide(L)'
;MDNLITIREASGLLGVSIKTLRRWEQQGKISSIRTPGGHRRYRRQDILQSVQSTPFIIGYARVNRPEQKQQLEDQIKALEDFCHQQGQPFEILSDIGNGVSHNRPNLMRLVEMMCNGGLECLVLTHPESVGRFCHDFILGLCSFFKIQVILLNQPQKSIAAEDLVDDLQALVTICYNRLYPLHNPDHRQLVEYLGALKNLPSA
;
A
#
# COMPACT_ATOMS: atom_id res chain seq x y z
N MET A 1 13.92 -14.65 34.59
CA MET A 1 14.16 -13.22 34.94
C MET A 1 13.38 -12.38 33.95
N ASP A 2 12.38 -11.63 34.42
CA ASP A 2 11.59 -10.74 33.57
C ASP A 2 12.46 -9.57 33.10
N ASN A 3 13.00 -9.68 31.88
CA ASN A 3 13.82 -8.63 31.28
C ASN A 3 12.91 -7.48 30.84
N LEU A 4 12.86 -6.42 31.65
CA LEU A 4 12.07 -5.22 31.41
C LEU A 4 12.85 -4.18 30.61
N ILE A 5 12.33 -3.82 29.44
CA ILE A 5 12.98 -2.88 28.51
C ILE A 5 12.25 -1.52 28.49
N THR A 6 12.99 -0.47 28.18
CA THR A 6 12.47 0.88 27.91
C THR A 6 11.58 0.90 26.66
N ILE A 7 10.78 1.94 26.52
CA ILE A 7 10.02 2.19 25.27
C ILE A 7 10.92 2.39 24.04
N ARG A 8 12.14 2.93 24.23
CA ARG A 8 13.08 3.14 23.13
C ARG A 8 13.69 1.82 22.67
N GLU A 9 14.05 0.95 23.60
CA GLU A 9 14.51 -0.41 23.29
C GLU A 9 13.39 -1.24 22.66
N ALA A 10 12.16 -1.16 23.19
CA ALA A 10 11.01 -1.81 22.58
C ALA A 10 10.77 -1.31 21.14
N SER A 11 10.87 0.00 20.92
CA SER A 11 10.76 0.63 19.60
C SER A 11 11.83 0.12 18.63
N GLY A 12 13.08 0.03 19.10
CA GLY A 12 14.17 -0.53 18.31
C GLY A 12 14.01 -2.01 18.00
N LEU A 13 13.49 -2.81 18.94
CA LEU A 13 13.23 -4.24 18.71
C LEU A 13 12.10 -4.47 17.70
N LEU A 14 11.05 -3.65 17.75
CA LEU A 14 9.88 -3.75 16.88
C LEU A 14 10.06 -3.08 15.51
N GLY A 15 11.06 -2.20 15.35
CA GLY A 15 11.21 -1.37 14.15
C GLY A 15 10.11 -0.31 13.97
N VAL A 16 9.27 -0.07 14.97
CA VAL A 16 8.18 0.92 14.93
C VAL A 16 8.51 2.16 15.75
N SER A 17 7.89 3.29 15.43
CA SER A 17 8.06 4.52 16.22
C SER A 17 7.54 4.37 17.66
N ILE A 18 8.09 5.15 18.60
CA ILE A 18 7.58 5.25 19.98
C ILE A 18 6.08 5.63 20.02
N LYS A 19 5.62 6.44 19.06
CA LYS A 19 4.21 6.84 18.93
C LYS A 19 3.32 5.64 18.57
N THR A 20 3.79 4.78 17.67
CA THR A 20 3.12 3.53 17.28
C THR A 20 2.98 2.57 18.46
N LEU A 21 4.05 2.38 19.22
CA LEU A 21 4.03 1.60 20.48
C LEU A 21 2.98 2.11 21.48
N ARG A 22 2.88 3.43 21.68
CA ARG A 22 1.85 4.00 22.58
C ARG A 22 0.44 3.76 22.06
N ARG A 23 0.23 3.84 20.75
CA ARG A 23 -1.07 3.54 20.12
C ARG A 23 -1.43 2.06 20.29
N TRP A 24 -0.47 1.17 20.12
CA TRP A 24 -0.66 -0.27 20.34
C TRP A 24 -1.01 -0.60 21.79
N GLU A 25 -0.38 0.07 22.75
CA GLU A 25 -0.73 -0.04 24.17
C GLU A 25 -2.18 0.39 24.41
N GLN A 26 -2.60 1.54 23.85
CA GLN A 26 -3.97 2.03 23.96
C GLN A 26 -5.00 1.09 23.32
N GLN A 27 -4.60 0.39 22.25
CA GLN A 27 -5.43 -0.60 21.55
C GLN A 27 -5.40 -1.99 22.21
N GLY A 28 -4.64 -2.16 23.31
CA GLY A 28 -4.50 -3.44 24.00
C GLY A 28 -3.65 -4.49 23.27
N LYS A 29 -2.94 -4.11 22.19
CA LYS A 29 -2.07 -5.00 21.41
C LYS A 29 -0.76 -5.35 22.12
N ILE A 30 -0.31 -4.46 23.00
CA ILE A 30 0.86 -4.66 23.85
C ILE A 30 0.55 -4.20 25.27
N SER A 31 1.14 -4.89 26.25
CA SER A 31 1.04 -4.54 27.66
C SER A 31 2.30 -3.80 28.12
N SER A 32 2.13 -2.84 29.03
CA SER A 32 3.26 -2.21 29.71
C SER A 32 3.04 -2.18 31.22
N ILE A 33 4.15 -2.17 31.95
CA ILE A 33 4.21 -2.02 33.39
C ILE A 33 4.70 -0.61 33.68
N ARG A 34 4.07 0.09 34.62
CA ARG A 34 4.54 1.39 35.06
C ARG A 34 5.44 1.24 36.29
N THR A 35 6.61 1.86 36.23
CA THR A 35 7.46 2.05 37.41
C THR A 35 6.80 3.02 38.41
N PRO A 36 7.23 3.06 39.68
CA PRO A 36 6.77 4.06 40.64
C PRO A 36 6.90 5.51 40.15
N GLY A 37 7.91 5.82 39.32
CA GLY A 37 8.09 7.13 38.68
C GLY A 37 7.23 7.37 37.43
N GLY A 38 6.28 6.49 37.12
CA GLY A 38 5.36 6.65 35.97
C GLY A 38 5.93 6.25 34.60
N HIS A 39 7.20 5.85 34.51
CA HIS A 39 7.79 5.37 33.25
C HIS A 39 7.26 4.00 32.84
N ARG A 40 7.02 3.82 31.53
CA ARG A 40 6.62 2.55 30.92
C ARG A 40 7.82 1.61 30.79
N ARG A 41 7.60 0.36 31.14
CA ARG A 41 8.51 -0.76 30.95
C ARG A 41 7.75 -1.89 30.28
N TYR A 42 8.39 -2.53 29.32
CA TYR A 42 7.79 -3.64 28.59
C TYR A 42 8.54 -4.91 28.93
N ARG A 43 7.83 -6.02 29.11
CA ARG A 43 8.49 -7.32 29.18
C ARG A 43 9.03 -7.63 27.80
N ARG A 44 10.33 -7.90 27.69
CA ARG A 44 10.96 -8.21 26.39
C ARG A 44 10.26 -9.36 25.69
N GLN A 45 9.83 -10.38 26.42
CA GLN A 45 9.10 -11.53 25.86
C GLN A 45 7.73 -11.12 25.29
N ASP A 46 6.96 -10.28 26.00
CA ASP A 46 5.65 -9.80 25.54
C ASP A 46 5.81 -8.92 24.28
N ILE A 47 6.88 -8.11 24.22
CA ILE A 47 7.23 -7.36 23.01
C ILE A 47 7.55 -8.30 21.85
N LEU A 48 8.40 -9.30 22.07
CA LEU A 48 8.74 -10.27 21.03
C LEU A 48 7.54 -11.13 20.61
N GLN A 49 6.65 -11.49 21.54
CA GLN A 49 5.40 -12.20 21.26
C GLN A 49 4.34 -11.30 20.60
N SER A 50 4.35 -9.99 20.85
CA SER A 50 3.47 -9.06 20.14
C SER A 50 3.85 -8.91 18.66
N VAL A 51 5.13 -9.17 18.32
CA VAL A 51 5.59 -9.36 16.93
C VAL A 51 5.17 -10.71 16.38
N GLN A 52 4.98 -11.72 17.23
CA GLN A 52 4.38 -13.00 16.84
C GLN A 52 2.87 -12.88 16.61
N SER A 53 2.40 -11.73 16.10
CA SER A 53 1.25 -11.79 15.21
C SER A 53 1.71 -12.61 14.03
N THR A 54 1.02 -13.71 13.79
CA THR A 54 1.23 -14.59 12.62
C THR A 54 1.61 -13.76 11.38
N PRO A 55 2.65 -14.13 10.61
CA PRO A 55 2.99 -13.48 9.35
C PRO A 55 1.73 -13.17 8.57
N PHE A 56 1.44 -11.88 8.43
CA PHE A 56 0.22 -11.43 7.79
C PHE A 56 0.57 -11.01 6.37
N ILE A 57 0.13 -11.83 5.42
CA ILE A 57 0.32 -11.58 3.99
C ILE A 57 -0.81 -10.66 3.52
N ILE A 58 -0.46 -9.62 2.77
CA ILE A 58 -1.45 -8.84 2.03
C ILE A 58 -1.25 -9.07 0.54
N GLY A 59 -2.29 -9.56 -0.13
CA GLY A 59 -2.40 -9.44 -1.58
C GLY A 59 -3.03 -8.10 -1.94
N TYR A 60 -2.50 -7.39 -2.93
CA TYR A 60 -3.10 -6.15 -3.41
C TYR A 60 -3.33 -6.16 -4.91
N ALA A 61 -4.59 -5.92 -5.31
CA ALA A 61 -5.02 -5.89 -6.71
C ALA A 61 -5.63 -4.53 -7.07
N ARG A 62 -5.54 -4.16 -8.35
CA ARG A 62 -6.14 -2.93 -8.86
C ARG A 62 -6.56 -3.06 -10.31
N VAL A 63 -7.63 -2.35 -10.66
CA VAL A 63 -7.99 -2.01 -12.03
C VAL A 63 -8.28 -0.50 -12.14
N ASN A 64 -8.23 0.05 -13.36
CA ASN A 64 -8.44 1.47 -13.59
C ASN A 64 -9.93 1.85 -13.50
N ARG A 65 -10.82 0.99 -14.00
CA ARG A 65 -12.24 1.28 -14.20
C ARG A 65 -13.17 0.17 -13.70
N PRO A 66 -14.42 0.48 -13.33
CA PRO A 66 -15.38 -0.53 -12.86
C PRO A 66 -15.71 -1.61 -13.91
N GLU A 67 -15.64 -1.28 -15.19
CA GLU A 67 -15.92 -2.21 -16.29
C GLU A 67 -14.89 -3.36 -16.36
N GLN A 68 -13.71 -3.16 -15.77
CA GLN A 68 -12.64 -4.16 -15.67
C GLN A 68 -12.85 -5.11 -14.47
N LYS A 69 -14.06 -5.21 -13.91
CA LYS A 69 -14.36 -6.04 -12.74
C LYS A 69 -13.93 -7.49 -12.89
N GLN A 70 -14.15 -8.11 -14.06
CA GLN A 70 -13.73 -9.49 -14.31
C GLN A 70 -12.21 -9.65 -14.18
N GLN A 71 -11.44 -8.70 -14.75
CA GLN A 71 -9.99 -8.70 -14.61
C GLN A 71 -9.55 -8.51 -13.16
N LEU A 72 -10.28 -7.72 -12.35
CA LEU A 72 -9.99 -7.58 -10.93
C LEU A 72 -10.24 -8.90 -10.18
N GLU A 73 -11.35 -9.58 -10.47
CA GLU A 73 -11.68 -10.88 -9.88
C GLU A 73 -10.63 -11.95 -10.24
N ASP A 74 -10.16 -11.98 -11.49
CA ASP A 74 -9.10 -12.89 -11.92
C ASP A 74 -7.78 -12.61 -11.17
N GLN A 75 -7.43 -11.33 -10.93
CA GLN A 75 -6.27 -10.94 -10.14
C GLN A 75 -6.41 -11.35 -8.67
N ILE A 76 -7.58 -11.11 -8.06
CA ILE A 76 -7.87 -11.49 -6.68
C ILE A 76 -7.71 -13.00 -6.52
N LYS A 77 -8.33 -13.78 -7.40
CA LYS A 77 -8.24 -15.24 -7.37
C LYS A 77 -6.80 -15.73 -7.46
N ALA A 78 -5.99 -15.15 -8.34
CA ALA A 78 -4.58 -15.51 -8.44
C ALA A 78 -3.78 -15.21 -7.17
N LEU A 79 -4.07 -14.08 -6.51
CA LEU A 79 -3.46 -13.74 -5.23
C LEU A 79 -3.91 -14.71 -4.14
N GLU A 80 -5.20 -15.05 -4.08
CA GLU A 80 -5.76 -16.03 -3.14
C GLU A 80 -5.12 -17.40 -3.31
N ASP A 81 -5.07 -17.92 -4.55
CA ASP A 81 -4.47 -19.21 -4.88
C ASP A 81 -3.00 -19.28 -4.41
N PHE A 82 -2.24 -18.21 -4.62
CA PHE A 82 -0.86 -18.12 -4.14
C PHE A 82 -0.77 -18.05 -2.61
N CYS A 83 -1.57 -17.19 -1.97
CA CYS A 83 -1.51 -16.99 -0.52
C CYS A 83 -1.97 -18.24 0.24
N HIS A 84 -2.97 -18.97 -0.26
CA HIS A 84 -3.40 -20.24 0.30
C HIS A 84 -2.28 -21.29 0.34
N GLN A 85 -1.41 -21.31 -0.68
CA GLN A 85 -0.27 -22.23 -0.72
C GLN A 85 0.82 -21.90 0.32
N GLN A 86 0.89 -20.66 0.80
CA GLN A 86 1.85 -20.25 1.82
C GLN A 86 1.47 -20.74 3.24
N GLY A 87 0.21 -21.14 3.46
CA GLY A 87 -0.25 -21.64 4.76
C GLY A 87 -0.25 -20.60 5.89
N GLN A 88 -0.20 -19.31 5.54
CA GLN A 88 -0.20 -18.18 6.47
C GLN A 88 -1.52 -17.40 6.36
N PRO A 89 -1.97 -16.73 7.43
CA PRO A 89 -3.14 -15.87 7.35
C PRO A 89 -2.87 -14.71 6.39
N PHE A 90 -3.84 -14.45 5.52
CA PHE A 90 -3.74 -13.40 4.52
C PHE A 90 -5.05 -12.63 4.39
N GLU A 91 -4.96 -11.43 3.83
CA GLU A 91 -6.10 -10.64 3.38
C GLU A 91 -5.81 -10.07 1.99
N ILE A 92 -6.84 -10.03 1.14
CA ILE A 92 -6.75 -9.41 -0.18
C ILE A 92 -7.41 -8.04 -0.11
N LEU A 93 -6.63 -7.03 -0.49
CA LEU A 93 -7.06 -5.66 -0.66
C LEU A 93 -7.21 -5.37 -2.15
N SER A 94 -8.25 -4.62 -2.53
CA SER A 94 -8.46 -4.24 -3.93
C SER A 94 -8.99 -2.82 -4.06
N ASP A 95 -8.61 -2.13 -5.11
CA ASP A 95 -9.16 -0.82 -5.46
C ASP A 95 -9.53 -0.75 -6.95
N ILE A 96 -10.51 0.12 -7.24
CA ILE A 96 -10.82 0.57 -8.59
C ILE A 96 -10.44 2.04 -8.68
N GLY A 97 -9.55 2.37 -9.61
CA GLY A 97 -9.13 3.75 -9.85
C GLY A 97 -7.83 3.84 -10.64
N ASN A 98 -7.60 5.00 -11.25
CA ASN A 98 -6.42 5.26 -12.06
C ASN A 98 -5.11 5.08 -11.27
N GLY A 99 -4.02 4.80 -11.98
CA GLY A 99 -2.70 4.52 -11.43
C GLY A 99 -1.97 5.76 -10.92
N VAL A 100 -2.53 6.95 -11.12
CA VAL A 100 -1.96 8.25 -10.68
C VAL A 100 -2.52 8.69 -9.33
N SER A 101 -3.75 8.27 -8.99
CA SER A 101 -4.33 8.59 -7.69
C SER A 101 -3.72 7.72 -6.60
N HIS A 102 -3.26 8.37 -5.54
CA HIS A 102 -2.63 7.74 -4.38
C HIS A 102 -3.56 7.68 -3.15
N ASN A 103 -4.75 8.29 -3.21
CA ASN A 103 -5.70 8.35 -2.09
C ASN A 103 -6.80 7.27 -2.20
N ARG A 104 -6.44 6.10 -2.72
CA ARG A 104 -7.36 4.96 -2.82
C ARG A 104 -7.54 4.34 -1.42
N PRO A 105 -8.77 4.02 -0.97
CA PRO A 105 -9.02 3.57 0.40
C PRO A 105 -8.16 2.37 0.82
N ASN A 106 -8.06 1.34 -0.02
CA ASN A 106 -7.30 0.15 0.34
C ASN A 106 -5.79 0.31 0.15
N LEU A 107 -5.34 1.14 -0.80
CA LEU A 107 -3.93 1.55 -0.85
C LEU A 107 -3.50 2.30 0.41
N MET A 108 -4.33 3.24 0.88
CA MET A 108 -4.03 3.98 2.12
C MET A 108 -4.03 3.05 3.33
N ARG A 109 -4.98 2.10 3.39
CA ARG A 109 -4.98 1.03 4.39
C ARG A 109 -3.71 0.19 4.33
N LEU A 110 -3.25 -0.19 3.14
CA LEU A 110 -2.00 -0.92 2.94
C LEU A 110 -0.81 -0.12 3.50
N VAL A 111 -0.70 1.17 3.17
CA VAL A 111 0.36 2.06 3.69
C VAL A 111 0.29 2.19 5.21
N GLU A 112 -0.90 2.29 5.79
CA GLU A 112 -1.08 2.28 7.24
C GLU A 112 -0.61 0.97 7.87
N MET A 113 -0.89 -0.18 7.24
CA MET A 113 -0.43 -1.49 7.71
C MET A 113 1.10 -1.61 7.63
N MET A 114 1.71 -1.13 6.55
CA MET A 114 3.18 -1.02 6.41
C MET A 114 3.77 -0.21 7.56
N CYS A 115 3.25 1.00 7.79
CA CYS A 115 3.77 1.92 8.81
C CYS A 115 3.54 1.44 10.25
N ASN A 116 2.46 0.70 10.47
CA ASN A 116 2.16 0.16 11.78
C ASN A 116 2.94 -1.13 12.07
N GLY A 117 3.51 -1.82 11.08
CA GLY A 117 4.21 -3.10 11.30
C GLY A 117 3.26 -4.30 11.38
N GLY A 118 2.09 -4.21 10.73
CA GLY A 118 1.12 -5.31 10.63
C GLY A 118 1.18 -6.06 9.30
N LEU A 119 2.24 -5.86 8.52
CA LEU A 119 2.44 -6.43 7.19
C LEU A 119 3.84 -7.01 7.11
N GLU A 120 3.96 -8.30 6.82
CA GLU A 120 5.26 -8.96 6.60
C GLU A 120 5.55 -9.20 5.13
N CYS A 121 4.52 -9.52 4.34
CA CYS A 121 4.66 -9.83 2.93
C CYS A 121 3.55 -9.17 2.10
N LEU A 122 3.97 -8.42 1.08
CA LEU A 122 3.10 -7.85 0.07
C LEU A 122 3.18 -8.70 -1.20
N VAL A 123 2.06 -9.25 -1.64
CA VAL A 123 1.94 -10.01 -2.89
C VAL A 123 1.22 -9.16 -3.93
N LEU A 124 1.81 -9.02 -5.11
CA LEU A 124 1.24 -8.26 -6.23
C LEU A 124 1.27 -9.10 -7.50
N THR A 125 0.32 -8.86 -8.39
CA THR A 125 0.39 -9.32 -9.78
C THR A 125 1.41 -8.49 -10.57
N HIS A 126 1.37 -7.17 -10.40
CA HIS A 126 2.28 -6.22 -11.03
C HIS A 126 2.71 -5.10 -10.06
N PRO A 127 3.94 -4.57 -10.15
CA PRO A 127 4.37 -3.42 -9.37
C PRO A 127 3.44 -2.20 -9.51
N GLU A 128 2.93 -1.96 -10.71
CA GLU A 128 2.09 -0.81 -11.02
C GLU A 128 0.67 -0.87 -10.40
N SER A 129 0.32 -1.98 -9.75
CA SER A 129 -0.93 -2.07 -8.97
C SER A 129 -0.93 -1.04 -7.85
N VAL A 130 0.18 -0.86 -7.12
CA VAL A 130 0.27 0.14 -6.04
C VAL A 130 0.36 1.57 -6.59
N GLY A 131 0.84 1.76 -7.82
CA GLY A 131 0.75 3.02 -8.55
C GLY A 131 1.56 2.99 -9.84
N ARG A 132 1.10 3.68 -10.89
CA ARG A 132 1.75 3.66 -12.21
C ARG A 132 3.15 4.27 -12.16
N PHE A 133 3.24 5.47 -11.60
CA PHE A 133 4.47 6.27 -11.61
C PHE A 133 5.23 6.26 -10.28
N CYS A 134 4.63 5.72 -9.21
CA CYS A 134 5.20 5.75 -7.86
C CYS A 134 5.46 4.36 -7.27
N HIS A 135 5.34 3.28 -8.05
CA HIS A 135 5.51 1.93 -7.52
C HIS A 135 6.88 1.76 -6.88
N ASP A 136 7.95 2.26 -7.51
CA ASP A 136 9.31 2.21 -6.94
C ASP A 136 9.41 2.84 -5.54
N PHE A 137 8.69 3.93 -5.30
CA PHE A 137 8.64 4.55 -3.98
C PHE A 137 7.96 3.64 -2.95
N ILE A 138 6.81 3.05 -3.31
CA ILE A 138 6.08 2.13 -2.42
C ILE A 138 6.87 0.84 -2.18
N LEU A 139 7.51 0.29 -3.20
CA LEU A 139 8.39 -0.88 -3.07
C LEU A 139 9.64 -0.56 -2.24
N GLY A 140 10.18 0.66 -2.38
CA GLY A 140 11.25 1.17 -1.52
C GLY A 140 10.82 1.27 -0.06
N LEU A 141 9.59 1.72 0.23
CA LEU A 141 9.03 1.69 1.57
C LEU A 141 8.91 0.25 2.12
N CYS A 142 8.49 -0.71 1.29
CA CYS A 142 8.46 -2.11 1.69
C CYS A 142 9.85 -2.58 2.13
N SER A 143 10.89 -2.30 1.32
CA SER A 143 12.27 -2.63 1.66
C SER A 143 12.71 -1.97 2.98
N PHE A 144 12.39 -0.69 3.18
CA PHE A 144 12.72 0.05 4.41
C PHE A 144 12.05 -0.56 5.66
N PHE A 145 10.79 -0.96 5.54
CA PHE A 145 10.04 -1.62 6.63
C PHE A 145 10.29 -3.13 6.73
N LYS A 146 11.24 -3.68 5.94
CA LYS A 146 11.57 -5.12 5.89
C LYS A 146 10.38 -6.00 5.50
N ILE A 147 9.50 -5.46 4.68
CA ILE A 147 8.35 -6.16 4.10
C ILE A 147 8.83 -6.86 2.84
N GLN A 148 8.64 -8.18 2.78
CA GLN A 148 8.93 -8.95 1.59
C GLN A 148 7.93 -8.59 0.50
N VAL A 149 8.41 -8.36 -0.73
CA VAL A 149 7.53 -8.16 -1.89
C VAL A 149 7.64 -9.37 -2.79
N ILE A 150 6.50 -9.97 -3.13
CA ILE A 150 6.40 -11.08 -4.06
C ILE A 150 5.58 -10.62 -5.27
N LEU A 151 6.19 -10.73 -6.45
CA LEU A 151 5.50 -10.51 -7.72
C LEU A 151 5.11 -11.86 -8.30
N LEU A 152 3.82 -12.08 -8.55
CA LEU A 152 3.36 -13.30 -9.20
C LEU A 152 3.84 -13.32 -10.65
N ASN A 153 4.46 -14.43 -11.04
CA ASN A 153 4.92 -14.64 -12.41
C ASN A 153 3.74 -15.01 -13.31
N GLN A 154 2.90 -14.03 -13.64
CA GLN A 154 1.81 -14.19 -14.60
C GLN A 154 2.22 -13.70 -15.98
N PRO A 155 1.74 -14.34 -17.07
CA PRO A 155 1.94 -13.85 -18.41
C PRO A 155 1.40 -12.42 -18.49
N GLN A 156 2.32 -11.47 -18.68
CA GLN A 156 2.03 -10.06 -18.64
C GLN A 156 1.13 -9.71 -19.84
N LYS A 157 -0.17 -9.47 -19.59
CA LYS A 157 -0.96 -8.71 -20.57
C LYS A 157 -0.41 -7.30 -20.54
N SER A 158 0.02 -6.79 -21.70
CA SER A 158 0.40 -5.39 -21.84
C SER A 158 -0.69 -4.50 -21.23
N ILE A 159 -0.27 -3.43 -20.55
CA ILE A 159 -1.19 -2.40 -20.07
C ILE A 159 -2.09 -2.01 -21.24
N ALA A 160 -3.41 -2.01 -21.03
CA ALA A 160 -4.32 -1.55 -22.07
C ALA A 160 -3.92 -0.12 -22.44
N ALA A 161 -3.74 0.17 -23.73
CA ALA A 161 -3.35 1.52 -24.17
C ALA A 161 -4.28 2.59 -23.59
N GLU A 162 -5.56 2.25 -23.45
CA GLU A 162 -6.59 3.07 -22.80
C GLU A 162 -6.28 3.42 -21.34
N ASP A 163 -5.74 2.48 -20.54
CA ASP A 163 -5.39 2.71 -19.14
C ASP A 163 -4.21 3.70 -19.03
N LEU A 164 -3.24 3.60 -19.94
CA LEU A 164 -2.11 4.52 -19.99
C LEU A 164 -2.54 5.93 -20.41
N VAL A 165 -3.46 6.04 -21.38
CA VAL A 165 -4.02 7.34 -21.80
C VAL A 165 -4.75 8.01 -20.64
N ASP A 166 -5.57 7.26 -19.89
CA ASP A 166 -6.26 7.81 -18.71
C ASP A 166 -5.26 8.27 -17.64
N ASP A 167 -4.20 7.50 -17.39
CA ASP A 167 -3.16 7.86 -16.43
C ASP A 167 -2.41 9.13 -16.87
N LEU A 168 -2.04 9.26 -18.14
CA LEU A 168 -1.42 10.46 -18.67
C LEU A 168 -2.34 11.68 -18.59
N GLN A 169 -3.62 11.53 -18.93
CA GLN A 169 -4.61 12.60 -18.78
C GLN A 169 -4.73 13.06 -17.32
N ALA A 170 -4.77 12.11 -16.37
CA ALA A 170 -4.82 12.43 -14.95
C ALA A 170 -3.56 13.19 -14.49
N LEU A 171 -2.37 12.76 -14.92
CA LEU A 171 -1.11 13.42 -14.60
C LEU A 171 -1.05 14.85 -15.16
N VAL A 172 -1.38 15.01 -16.44
CA VAL A 172 -1.41 16.34 -17.07
C VAL A 172 -2.43 17.25 -16.38
N THR A 173 -3.61 16.74 -16.02
CA THR A 173 -4.63 17.49 -15.29
C THR A 173 -4.13 17.97 -13.93
N ILE A 174 -3.39 17.13 -13.18
CA ILE A 174 -2.78 17.50 -11.89
C ILE A 174 -1.75 18.63 -12.09
N CYS A 175 -0.85 18.49 -13.06
CA CYS A 175 0.15 19.50 -13.38
C CYS A 175 -0.50 20.82 -13.79
N TYR A 176 -1.53 20.76 -14.64
CA TYR A 176 -2.22 21.94 -15.14
C TYR A 176 -2.95 22.69 -14.02
N ASN A 177 -3.74 22.01 -13.19
CA ASN A 177 -4.43 22.61 -12.05
C ASN A 177 -3.48 23.30 -11.06
N ARG A 178 -2.21 22.87 -11.03
CA ARG A 178 -1.16 23.49 -10.23
C ARG A 178 -0.53 24.72 -10.89
N LEU A 179 -0.49 24.78 -12.22
CA LEU A 179 0.08 25.87 -13.00
C LEU A 179 -0.92 27.00 -13.28
N TYR A 180 -2.19 26.66 -13.49
CA TYR A 180 -3.22 27.60 -13.90
C TYR A 180 -4.48 27.45 -13.03
N PRO A 181 -5.02 28.55 -12.47
CA PRO A 181 -6.31 28.54 -11.80
C PRO A 181 -7.43 28.09 -12.76
N LEU A 182 -8.49 27.49 -12.21
CA LEU A 182 -9.65 26.87 -12.91
C LEU A 182 -10.39 27.75 -13.96
N HIS A 183 -9.98 29.01 -14.15
CA HIS A 183 -10.62 29.98 -15.04
C HIS A 183 -9.72 30.49 -16.17
N ASN A 184 -8.53 29.90 -16.41
CA ASN A 184 -7.72 30.27 -17.58
C ASN A 184 -8.33 29.71 -18.88
N PRO A 185 -8.61 30.52 -19.92
CA PRO A 185 -9.05 30.05 -21.24
C PRO A 185 -8.17 28.95 -21.86
N ASP A 186 -6.87 28.92 -21.57
CA ASP A 186 -5.94 27.87 -22.04
C ASP A 186 -6.32 26.46 -21.54
N HIS A 187 -7.12 26.37 -20.46
CA HIS A 187 -7.59 25.11 -19.90
C HIS A 187 -8.50 24.38 -20.89
N ARG A 188 -9.33 25.13 -21.63
CA ARG A 188 -10.31 24.56 -22.55
C ARG A 188 -9.61 23.93 -23.77
N GLN A 189 -8.58 24.62 -24.27
CA GLN A 189 -7.76 24.16 -25.40
C GLN A 189 -6.94 22.91 -25.04
N LEU A 190 -6.43 22.83 -23.82
CA LEU A 190 -5.65 21.68 -23.36
C LEU A 190 -6.52 20.44 -23.11
N VAL A 191 -7.75 20.61 -22.59
CA VAL A 191 -8.74 19.52 -22.51
C VAL A 191 -9.12 19.01 -23.89
N GLU A 192 -9.20 19.87 -24.91
CA GLU A 192 -9.41 19.45 -26.30
C GLU A 192 -8.21 18.65 -26.84
N TYR A 193 -6.97 19.09 -26.62
CA TYR A 193 -5.77 18.34 -27.01
C TYR A 193 -5.66 16.97 -26.30
N LEU A 194 -5.97 16.93 -25.00
CA LEU A 194 -6.01 15.68 -24.24
C LEU A 194 -7.15 14.77 -24.74
N GLY A 195 -8.30 15.33 -25.09
CA GLY A 195 -9.41 14.60 -25.71
C GLY A 195 -9.03 13.99 -27.05
N ALA A 196 -8.22 14.67 -27.85
CA ALA A 196 -7.71 14.16 -29.13
C ALA A 196 -6.80 12.92 -28.96
N LEU A 197 -6.10 12.78 -27.82
CA LEU A 197 -5.32 11.57 -27.53
C LEU A 197 -6.18 10.30 -27.42
N LYS A 198 -7.48 10.41 -27.09
CA LYS A 198 -8.41 9.27 -27.07
C LYS A 198 -8.78 8.75 -28.46
N ASN A 199 -8.57 9.57 -29.50
CA ASN A 199 -8.91 9.24 -30.89
C ASN A 199 -7.69 8.80 -31.71
N LEU A 200 -6.52 8.66 -31.09
CA LEU A 200 -5.36 8.09 -31.77
C LEU A 200 -5.67 6.62 -32.09
N PRO A 201 -5.57 6.19 -33.36
CA PRO A 201 -5.80 4.80 -33.71
C PRO A 201 -4.80 3.93 -32.95
N SER A 202 -5.29 2.87 -32.32
CA SER A 202 -4.46 1.78 -31.82
C SER A 202 -3.65 1.24 -33.00
N ALA A 203 -2.34 1.47 -33.00
CA ALA A 203 -1.42 0.92 -34.01
C ALA A 203 -1.41 -0.61 -33.95
#